data_AF-A0A8T5MEW9-F1
#
_entry.id   AF-A0A8T5MEW9-F1
#
_cell.length_a   1.000
_cell.length_b   1.000
_cell.length_c   1.000
_cell.angle_alpha   90.00
_cell.angle_beta   90.00
_cell.angle_gamma   90.00
#
_symmetry.space_group_name_H-M   'P 1'
#
loop_
_entity.id
_entity.type
_entity.pdbx_description
1 polymer ?
#
loop_
_entity_poly.entity_id
_entity_poly.type
_entity_poly.pdbx_seq_one_letter_code
_entity_poly.pdbx_strand_id
1 'polypeptide(L)'
;MVSKYRLAVSVIFLSILTFLLMRLDLGAVFEQMARAKKQYLVVAGVVFFSMLYLKIKKFVWISSYYSHVMYFKQATLVQMVGIALATLTPGRIGEGSKVILMKKYLKIPVSSSFSIIVLERILDVAVLSAGAFLLSFYIIKDMMVITGFFFLVLVMFLYLFLKQQDRFVGLVPEKYRGYLAVERKSNSPLFIIIALATVSIWGLEAVFQWLLLRSFDTSLSIFAVFGIMSISTIMVFFSVLPAGIGTVDAS
;
A
#
# COMPACT_ATOMS: atom_id res chain seq x y z
N MET A 1 -28.34 -4.20 19.76
CA MET A 1 -27.72 -2.87 19.99
C MET A 1 -26.78 -2.42 18.86
N VAL A 2 -25.97 -3.28 18.25
CA VAL A 2 -24.98 -2.93 17.19
C VAL A 2 -25.58 -2.21 15.96
N SER A 3 -26.84 -2.49 15.60
CA SER A 3 -27.50 -1.89 14.42
C SER A 3 -27.72 -0.37 14.54
N LYS A 4 -28.16 0.13 15.71
CA LYS A 4 -28.46 1.56 15.91
C LYS A 4 -27.22 2.45 15.84
N TYR A 5 -26.08 1.97 16.36
CA TYR A 5 -24.81 2.69 16.30
C TYR A 5 -24.24 2.78 14.87
N ARG A 6 -24.33 1.69 14.09
CA ARG A 6 -23.92 1.71 12.68
C ARG A 6 -24.75 2.68 11.85
N LEU A 7 -26.06 2.72 12.10
CA LEU A 7 -26.96 3.66 11.44
C LEU A 7 -26.60 5.11 11.81
N ALA A 8 -26.40 5.40 13.10
CA ALA A 8 -26.01 6.74 13.57
C ALA A 8 -24.67 7.20 12.97
N VAL A 9 -23.64 6.34 12.96
CA VAL A 9 -22.34 6.65 12.35
C VAL A 9 -22.48 6.90 10.85
N SER A 10 -23.27 6.09 10.15
CA SER A 10 -23.50 6.26 8.70
C SER A 10 -24.24 7.57 8.38
N VAL A 11 -25.23 7.93 9.20
CA VAL A 11 -25.99 9.19 9.05
C VAL A 11 -25.11 10.40 9.34
N ILE A 12 -24.27 10.35 10.38
CA ILE A 12 -23.31 11.43 10.69
C ILE A 12 -22.31 11.57 9.53
N PHE A 13 -21.76 10.46 9.04
CA PHE A 13 -20.84 10.46 7.90
C PHE A 13 -21.48 11.04 6.63
N LEU A 14 -22.66 10.56 6.25
CA LEU A 14 -23.39 11.07 5.08
C LEU A 14 -23.73 12.55 5.22
N SER A 15 -24.10 13.00 6.43
CA SER A 15 -24.37 14.41 6.71
C SER A 15 -23.12 15.28 6.55
N ILE A 16 -21.96 14.85 7.09
CA ILE A 16 -20.68 15.57 6.94
C ILE A 16 -20.25 15.58 5.48
N LEU A 17 -20.31 14.44 4.78
CA LEU A 17 -19.97 14.34 3.37
C LEU A 17 -20.86 15.26 2.52
N THR A 18 -22.17 15.25 2.76
CA THR A 18 -23.13 16.14 2.07
C THR A 18 -22.82 17.60 2.35
N PHE A 19 -22.54 17.97 3.60
CA PHE A 19 -22.16 19.33 3.98
C PHE A 19 -20.88 19.80 3.27
N LEU A 20 -19.86 18.94 3.20
CA LEU A 20 -18.61 19.22 2.50
C LEU A 20 -18.85 19.38 0.99
N LEU A 21 -19.63 18.49 0.38
CA LEU A 21 -19.97 18.55 -1.05
C LEU A 21 -20.78 19.81 -1.39
N MET A 22 -21.68 20.26 -0.50
CA MET A 22 -22.44 21.50 -0.68
C MET A 22 -21.58 22.76 -0.58
N ARG A 23 -20.43 22.69 0.12
CA ARG A 23 -19.45 23.78 0.22
C ARG A 23 -18.44 23.79 -0.92
N LEU A 24 -18.40 22.73 -1.72
CA LEU A 24 -17.42 22.53 -2.77
C LEU A 24 -17.89 23.25 -4.04
N ASP A 25 -17.17 24.29 -4.44
CA ASP A 25 -17.42 24.96 -5.71
C ASP A 25 -16.93 24.06 -6.84
N LEU A 26 -17.84 23.22 -7.35
CA LEU A 26 -17.56 22.32 -8.46
C LEU A 26 -17.08 23.10 -9.71
N GLY A 27 -17.56 24.33 -9.92
CA GLY A 27 -17.12 25.18 -11.02
C GLY A 27 -15.64 25.51 -10.91
N ALA A 28 -15.20 25.94 -9.72
CA ALA A 28 -13.79 26.21 -9.43
C ALA A 28 -12.92 24.95 -9.59
N VAL A 29 -13.40 23.78 -9.18
CA VAL A 29 -12.67 22.51 -9.38
C VAL A 29 -12.50 22.19 -10.86
N PHE A 30 -13.57 22.25 -11.64
CA PHE A 30 -13.49 22.01 -13.09
C PHE A 30 -12.59 23.03 -13.79
N GLU A 31 -12.63 24.28 -13.38
CA GLU A 31 -11.75 25.32 -13.92
C GLU A 31 -10.27 25.04 -13.59
N GLN A 32 -9.97 24.63 -12.35
CA GLN A 32 -8.60 24.22 -12.00
C GLN A 32 -8.14 22.97 -12.76
N MET A 33 -9.01 21.97 -12.93
CA MET A 33 -8.73 20.79 -13.75
C MET A 33 -8.46 21.17 -15.21
N ALA A 34 -9.20 22.13 -15.76
CA ALA A 34 -9.00 22.61 -17.12
C ALA A 34 -7.68 23.38 -17.31
N ARG A 35 -7.20 24.05 -16.25
CA ARG A 35 -5.91 24.76 -16.23
C ARG A 35 -4.70 23.84 -16.02
N ALA A 36 -4.91 22.56 -15.73
CA ALA A 36 -3.84 21.61 -15.48
C ALA A 36 -2.92 21.46 -16.70
N LYS A 37 -1.61 21.54 -16.46
CA LYS A 37 -0.59 21.43 -17.50
C LYS A 37 -0.52 20.00 -18.05
N LYS A 38 -1.05 19.82 -19.27
CA LYS A 38 -1.17 18.52 -19.95
C LYS A 38 0.13 17.71 -20.03
N GLN A 39 1.28 18.38 -20.18
CA GLN A 39 2.59 17.72 -20.27
C GLN A 39 2.89 16.88 -19.01
N TYR A 40 2.65 17.42 -17.82
CA TYR A 40 2.85 16.69 -16.57
C TYR A 40 1.88 15.52 -16.42
N LEU A 41 0.63 15.67 -16.89
CA LEU A 41 -0.36 14.59 -16.86
C LEU A 41 0.02 13.40 -17.75
N VAL A 42 0.56 13.66 -18.95
CA VAL A 42 1.03 12.59 -19.86
C VAL A 42 2.19 11.83 -19.23
N VAL A 43 3.18 12.54 -18.68
CA VAL A 43 4.32 11.91 -18.00
C VAL A 43 3.86 11.15 -16.76
N ALA A 44 2.93 11.72 -15.98
CA ALA A 44 2.32 11.04 -14.83
C ALA A 44 1.64 9.73 -15.25
N GLY A 45 0.91 9.72 -16.38
CA GLY A 45 0.32 8.51 -16.95
C GLY A 45 1.36 7.44 -17.26
N VAL A 46 2.47 7.80 -17.91
CA VAL A 46 3.56 6.85 -18.22
C VAL A 46 4.18 6.29 -16.94
N VAL A 47 4.44 7.13 -15.94
CA VAL A 47 4.97 6.72 -14.63
C VAL A 47 4.01 5.76 -13.93
N PHE A 48 2.71 6.06 -13.94
CA PHE A 48 1.66 5.23 -13.35
C PHE A 48 1.62 3.83 -13.99
N PHE A 49 1.60 3.73 -15.33
CA PHE A 49 1.59 2.43 -16.00
C PHE A 49 2.89 1.64 -15.78
N SER A 50 4.04 2.32 -15.74
CA SER A 50 5.33 1.71 -15.44
C SER A 50 5.35 1.12 -14.02
N MET A 51 4.82 1.87 -13.06
CA MET A 51 4.66 1.43 -11.68
C MET A 51 3.71 0.22 -11.57
N LEU A 52 2.56 0.24 -12.26
CA LEU A 52 1.63 -0.90 -12.28
C LEU A 52 2.29 -2.16 -12.85
N TYR A 53 3.04 -2.03 -13.96
CA TYR A 53 3.79 -3.13 -14.54
C TYR A 53 4.79 -3.73 -13.54
N LEU A 54 5.57 -2.87 -12.86
CA LEU A 54 6.53 -3.31 -11.86
C LEU A 54 5.85 -3.98 -10.66
N LYS A 55 4.68 -3.47 -10.24
CA LYS A 55 3.86 -4.06 -9.17
C LYS A 55 3.42 -5.49 -9.52
N ILE A 56 3.02 -5.74 -10.77
CA ILE A 56 2.69 -7.10 -11.25
C ILE A 56 3.93 -8.01 -11.30
N LYS A 57 5.06 -7.50 -11.82
CA LYS A 57 6.32 -8.26 -11.86
C LYS A 57 6.83 -8.62 -10.46
N LYS A 58 6.76 -7.68 -9.51
CA LYS A 58 7.06 -7.92 -8.10
C LYS A 58 6.24 -9.09 -7.57
N PHE A 59 4.94 -9.11 -7.86
CA PHE A 59 4.05 -10.19 -7.42
C PHE A 59 4.46 -11.56 -7.99
N VAL A 60 4.86 -11.62 -9.26
CA VAL A 60 5.42 -12.84 -9.89
C VAL A 60 6.71 -13.30 -9.19
N TRP A 61 7.61 -12.38 -8.87
CA TRP A 61 8.87 -12.69 -8.18
C TRP A 61 8.63 -13.19 -6.75
N ILE A 62 7.70 -12.57 -6.01
CA ILE A 62 7.34 -13.03 -4.67
C ILE A 62 6.74 -14.44 -4.73
N SER A 63 5.84 -14.72 -5.69
CA SER A 63 5.31 -16.08 -5.87
C SER A 63 6.43 -17.10 -6.11
N SER A 64 7.40 -16.74 -6.97
CA SER A 64 8.55 -17.59 -7.30
C SER A 64 9.50 -17.79 -6.11
N TYR A 65 9.57 -16.82 -5.20
CA TYR A 65 10.35 -16.91 -3.95
C TYR A 65 9.78 -17.98 -2.99
N TYR A 66 8.47 -18.18 -3.01
CA TYR A 66 7.75 -19.26 -2.30
C TYR A 66 7.56 -20.52 -3.17
N SER A 67 8.41 -20.72 -4.19
CA SER A 67 8.41 -21.90 -5.07
C SER A 67 7.13 -22.10 -5.90
N HIS A 68 6.30 -21.06 -6.05
CA HIS A 68 5.10 -21.09 -6.89
C HIS A 68 5.31 -20.27 -8.15
N VAL A 69 5.31 -20.92 -9.31
CA VAL A 69 5.46 -20.23 -10.60
C VAL A 69 4.12 -19.63 -11.00
N MET A 70 4.10 -18.31 -11.22
CA MET A 70 2.93 -17.58 -11.70
C MET A 70 3.29 -16.82 -12.98
N TYR A 71 2.46 -16.97 -14.00
CA TYR A 71 2.64 -16.22 -15.25
C TYR A 71 2.17 -14.77 -15.09
N PHE A 72 2.75 -13.86 -15.86
CA PHE A 72 2.42 -12.43 -15.80
C PHE A 72 0.91 -12.17 -15.95
N LYS A 73 0.22 -12.82 -16.90
CA LYS A 73 -1.23 -12.65 -17.10
C LYS A 73 -2.06 -13.05 -15.87
N GLN A 74 -1.66 -14.13 -15.20
CA GLN A 74 -2.30 -14.60 -13.97
C GLN A 74 -2.08 -13.61 -12.84
N ALA A 75 -0.84 -13.13 -12.68
CA ALA A 75 -0.50 -12.10 -11.71
C ALA A 75 -1.25 -10.79 -11.97
N THR A 76 -1.43 -10.38 -13.23
CA THR A 76 -2.23 -9.21 -13.60
C THR A 76 -3.66 -9.36 -13.11
N LEU A 77 -4.32 -10.48 -13.39
CA LEU A 77 -5.70 -10.72 -12.96
C LEU A 77 -5.83 -10.68 -11.44
N VAL A 78 -4.97 -11.42 -10.73
CA VAL A 78 -4.98 -11.48 -9.26
C VAL A 78 -4.70 -10.10 -8.65
N GLN A 79 -3.71 -9.38 -9.17
CA GLN A 79 -3.32 -8.08 -8.63
C GLN A 79 -4.40 -7.02 -8.91
N MET A 80 -4.98 -6.98 -10.11
CA MET A 80 -5.98 -5.97 -10.47
C MET A 80 -7.29 -6.17 -9.73
N VAL A 81 -7.78 -7.41 -9.61
CA VAL A 81 -8.96 -7.71 -8.80
C VAL A 81 -8.68 -7.43 -7.33
N GLY A 82 -7.50 -7.80 -6.84
CA GLY A 82 -7.07 -7.51 -5.47
C GLY A 82 -7.05 -6.02 -5.17
N ILE A 83 -6.48 -5.19 -6.04
CA ILE A 83 -6.45 -3.73 -5.90
C ILE A 83 -7.87 -3.15 -5.96
N ALA A 84 -8.67 -3.54 -6.95
CA ALA A 84 -10.03 -3.04 -7.11
C ALA A 84 -10.89 -3.33 -5.87
N LEU A 85 -10.85 -4.56 -5.37
CA LEU A 85 -11.58 -4.94 -4.15
C LEU A 85 -11.01 -4.25 -2.90
N ALA A 86 -9.69 -4.14 -2.78
CA ALA A 86 -9.07 -3.44 -1.66
C ALA A 86 -9.51 -1.97 -1.58
N THR A 87 -9.64 -1.32 -2.73
CA THR A 87 -10.13 0.06 -2.81
C THR A 87 -11.60 0.16 -2.43
N LEU A 88 -12.45 -0.80 -2.79
CA LEU A 88 -13.88 -0.77 -2.49
C LEU A 88 -14.22 -1.18 -1.05
N THR A 89 -13.37 -1.95 -0.39
CA THR A 89 -13.64 -2.47 0.95
C THR A 89 -13.00 -1.65 2.07
N PRO A 90 -13.68 -1.48 3.22
CA PRO A 90 -13.07 -1.01 4.47
C PRO A 90 -11.78 -1.74 4.83
N GLY A 91 -10.77 -1.03 5.34
CA GLY A 91 -9.52 -1.61 5.86
C GLY A 91 -8.74 -2.45 4.85
N ARG A 92 -8.97 -2.26 3.54
CA ARG A 92 -8.36 -3.04 2.45
C ARG A 92 -8.54 -4.57 2.59
N ILE A 93 -9.61 -5.02 3.24
CA ILE A 93 -9.93 -6.45 3.44
C ILE A 93 -10.03 -7.19 2.09
N GLY A 94 -10.43 -6.48 1.02
CA GLY A 94 -10.51 -6.97 -0.34
C GLY A 94 -9.21 -7.54 -0.91
N GLU A 95 -8.05 -7.23 -0.32
CA GLU A 95 -6.79 -7.88 -0.69
C GLU A 95 -6.77 -9.39 -0.40
N GLY A 96 -7.54 -9.83 0.60
CA GLY A 96 -7.76 -11.25 0.89
C GLY A 96 -8.35 -12.01 -0.29
N SER A 97 -9.01 -11.31 -1.24
CA SER A 97 -9.48 -11.93 -2.48
C SER A 97 -8.36 -12.58 -3.28
N LYS A 98 -7.12 -12.04 -3.22
CA LYS A 98 -5.97 -12.64 -3.89
C LYS A 98 -5.74 -14.08 -3.44
N VAL A 99 -5.92 -14.38 -2.15
CA VAL A 99 -5.81 -15.74 -1.60
C VAL A 99 -6.85 -16.67 -2.23
N ILE A 100 -8.08 -16.21 -2.34
CA ILE A 100 -9.19 -16.97 -2.93
C ILE A 100 -8.92 -17.23 -4.42
N LEU A 101 -8.48 -16.20 -5.16
CA LEU A 101 -8.19 -16.30 -6.59
C LEU A 101 -7.00 -17.24 -6.86
N MET A 102 -5.93 -17.13 -6.09
CA MET A 102 -4.75 -18.01 -6.20
C MET A 102 -5.10 -19.46 -5.88
N LYS A 103 -5.91 -19.71 -4.83
CA LYS A 103 -6.40 -21.06 -4.52
C LYS A 103 -7.27 -21.63 -5.65
N LYS A 104 -8.26 -20.85 -6.09
CA LYS A 104 -9.29 -21.32 -7.04
C LYS A 104 -8.75 -21.53 -8.45
N TYR A 105 -7.97 -20.57 -8.97
CA TYR A 105 -7.56 -20.56 -10.37
C TYR A 105 -6.12 -21.01 -10.59
N LEU A 106 -5.25 -20.88 -9.59
CA LEU A 106 -3.82 -21.23 -9.71
C LEU A 106 -3.42 -22.45 -8.90
N LYS A 107 -4.36 -23.03 -8.13
CA LYS A 107 -4.13 -24.18 -7.22
C LYS A 107 -3.02 -23.95 -6.20
N ILE A 108 -2.68 -22.69 -5.91
CA ILE A 108 -1.69 -22.35 -4.90
C ILE A 108 -2.34 -22.52 -3.52
N PRO A 109 -1.70 -23.22 -2.56
CA PRO A 109 -2.24 -23.39 -1.21
C PRO A 109 -2.54 -22.05 -0.53
N VAL A 110 -3.57 -22.04 0.33
CA VAL A 110 -3.97 -20.84 1.09
C VAL A 110 -2.81 -20.32 1.94
N SER A 111 -2.03 -21.22 2.52
CA SER A 111 -0.82 -20.92 3.30
C SER A 111 0.22 -20.12 2.52
N SER A 112 0.62 -20.64 1.35
CA SER A 112 1.58 -19.96 0.48
C SER A 112 1.04 -18.65 -0.07
N SER A 113 -0.24 -18.63 -0.45
CA SER A 113 -0.93 -17.43 -0.91
C SER A 113 -0.93 -16.32 0.16
N PHE A 114 -1.20 -16.68 1.41
CA PHE A 114 -1.17 -15.75 2.54
C PHE A 114 0.26 -15.24 2.79
N SER A 115 1.25 -16.13 2.79
CA SER A 115 2.67 -15.77 2.95
C SER A 115 3.16 -14.79 1.86
N ILE A 116 2.75 -15.00 0.60
CA ILE A 116 3.04 -14.09 -0.52
C ILE A 116 2.52 -12.67 -0.23
N ILE A 117 1.27 -12.55 0.23
CA ILE A 117 0.64 -11.26 0.52
C ILE A 117 1.29 -10.59 1.74
N VAL A 118 1.56 -11.36 2.80
CA VAL A 118 2.22 -10.86 4.00
C VAL A 118 3.60 -10.30 3.67
N LEU A 119 4.39 -11.00 2.84
CA LEU A 119 5.70 -10.51 2.40
C LEU A 119 5.58 -9.22 1.57
N GLU A 120 4.62 -9.15 0.64
CA GLU A 120 4.32 -7.93 -0.13
C GLU A 120 4.06 -6.75 0.82
N ARG A 121 3.24 -6.96 1.86
CA ARG A 121 2.84 -5.92 2.82
C ARG A 121 3.94 -5.47 3.74
N ILE A 122 4.71 -6.41 4.28
CA ILE A 122 5.83 -6.11 5.16
C ILE A 122 6.85 -5.22 4.44
N LEU A 123 7.19 -5.56 3.19
CA LEU A 123 8.13 -4.75 2.41
C LEU A 123 7.54 -3.38 2.07
N ASP A 124 6.25 -3.30 1.74
CA ASP A 124 5.58 -2.02 1.49
C ASP A 124 5.61 -1.12 2.73
N VAL A 125 5.24 -1.65 3.91
CA VAL A 125 5.27 -0.92 5.18
C VAL A 125 6.68 -0.47 5.53
N ALA A 126 7.70 -1.31 5.30
CA ALA A 126 9.09 -0.93 5.54
C ALA A 126 9.51 0.33 4.76
N VAL A 127 9.16 0.37 3.47
CA VAL A 127 9.50 1.51 2.59
C VAL A 127 8.69 2.74 2.95
N LEU A 128 7.39 2.59 3.24
CA LEU A 128 6.54 3.70 3.65
C LEU A 128 7.00 4.29 5.00
N SER A 129 7.38 3.46 5.96
CA SER A 129 7.91 3.96 7.23
C SER A 129 9.22 4.75 7.04
N ALA A 130 10.03 4.40 6.05
CA ALA A 130 11.20 5.21 5.69
C ALA A 130 10.79 6.58 5.13
N GLY A 131 9.74 6.64 4.29
CA GLY A 131 9.19 7.90 3.80
C GLY A 131 8.61 8.78 4.90
N ALA A 132 7.86 8.19 5.84
CA ALA A 132 7.34 8.90 7.01
C ALA A 132 8.47 9.46 7.89
N PHE A 133 9.56 8.70 8.05
CA PHE A 133 10.76 9.19 8.73
C PHE A 133 11.44 10.34 7.98
N LEU A 134 11.56 10.27 6.65
CA LEU A 134 12.10 11.39 5.85
C LEU A 134 11.26 12.67 6.00
N LEU A 135 9.93 12.55 6.15
CA LEU A 135 9.07 13.72 6.38
C LEU A 135 9.37 14.40 7.72
N SER A 136 9.65 13.63 8.77
CA SER A 136 9.87 14.19 10.10
C SER A 136 11.10 15.10 10.14
N PHE A 137 12.14 14.80 9.35
CA PHE A 137 13.28 15.71 9.13
C PHE A 137 12.88 17.06 8.56
N TYR A 138 11.85 17.10 7.71
CA TYR A 138 11.45 18.29 6.97
C TYR A 138 10.48 19.19 7.75
N ILE A 139 9.55 18.59 8.51
CA ILE A 139 8.45 19.33 9.14
C ILE A 139 8.66 19.52 10.66
N ILE A 140 9.13 18.50 11.39
CA ILE A 140 9.10 18.51 12.87
C ILE A 140 10.43 17.99 13.43
N LYS A 141 11.44 18.89 13.49
CA LYS A 141 12.79 18.57 14.02
C LYS A 141 12.74 17.95 15.41
N ASP A 142 11.81 18.37 16.26
CA ASP A 142 11.67 17.88 17.65
C ASP A 142 11.16 16.42 17.74
N MET A 143 10.43 15.95 16.73
CA MET A 143 9.93 14.56 16.67
C MET A 143 10.81 13.62 15.86
N MET A 144 11.93 14.12 15.34
CA MET A 144 12.89 13.35 14.54
C MET A 144 13.46 12.16 15.32
N VAL A 145 13.76 12.35 16.61
CA VAL A 145 14.30 11.29 17.47
C VAL A 145 13.28 10.18 17.71
N ILE A 146 12.02 10.54 17.98
CA ILE A 146 10.94 9.58 18.24
C ILE A 146 10.61 8.79 16.98
N THR A 147 10.43 9.49 15.85
CA THR A 147 10.14 8.86 14.56
C THR A 147 11.30 8.01 14.06
N GLY A 148 12.55 8.44 14.26
CA GLY A 148 13.75 7.67 13.93
C GLY A 148 13.92 6.42 14.79
N PHE A 149 13.66 6.52 16.09
CA PHE A 149 13.67 5.36 16.98
C PHE A 149 12.59 4.34 16.57
N PHE A 150 11.36 4.80 16.31
CA PHE A 150 10.28 3.93 15.83
C PHE A 150 10.63 3.24 14.51
N PHE A 151 11.19 4.00 13.55
CA PHE A 151 11.65 3.45 12.28
C PHE A 151 12.75 2.39 12.48
N LEU A 152 13.73 2.65 13.35
CA LEU A 152 14.81 1.70 13.66
C LEU A 152 14.26 0.43 14.30
N VAL A 153 13.36 0.56 15.29
CA VAL A 153 12.68 -0.59 15.92
C VAL A 153 11.90 -1.39 14.89
N LEU A 154 11.19 -0.74 13.97
CA LEU A 154 10.46 -1.41 12.90
C LEU A 154 11.42 -2.15 11.96
N VAL A 155 12.49 -1.51 11.48
CA VAL A 155 13.49 -2.15 10.61
C VAL A 155 14.15 -3.35 11.31
N MET A 156 14.49 -3.21 12.60
CA MET A 156 15.02 -4.29 13.41
C MET A 156 14.02 -5.42 13.57
N PHE A 157 12.76 -5.11 13.87
CA PHE A 157 11.68 -6.09 13.96
C PHE A 157 11.48 -6.82 12.63
N LEU A 158 11.48 -6.12 11.51
CA LEU A 158 11.35 -6.72 10.18
C LEU A 158 12.55 -7.60 9.83
N TYR A 159 13.77 -7.16 10.13
CA TYR A 159 14.97 -7.97 9.96
C TYR A 159 14.91 -9.26 10.81
N LEU A 160 14.54 -9.15 12.08
CA LEU A 160 14.39 -10.30 12.98
C LEU A 160 13.25 -11.21 12.53
N PHE A 161 12.12 -10.65 12.09
CA PHE A 161 10.97 -11.41 11.59
C PHE A 161 11.33 -12.18 10.33
N LEU A 162 12.02 -11.57 9.36
CA LEU A 162 12.45 -12.24 8.14
C LEU A 162 13.50 -13.32 8.43
N LYS A 163 14.48 -13.02 9.30
CA LYS A 163 15.56 -13.96 9.65
C LYS A 163 15.07 -15.12 10.52
N GLN A 164 14.18 -14.85 11.46
CA GLN A 164 13.70 -15.81 12.47
C GLN A 164 12.25 -16.24 12.24
N GLN A 165 11.72 -16.08 11.03
CA GLN A 165 10.34 -16.42 10.69
C GLN A 165 9.99 -17.83 11.18
N ASP A 166 10.89 -18.79 10.98
CA ASP A 166 10.73 -20.20 11.37
C ASP A 166 10.55 -20.38 12.89
N ARG A 167 11.18 -19.52 13.72
CA ARG A 167 10.96 -19.50 15.18
C ARG A 167 9.64 -18.82 15.55
N PHE A 168 9.27 -17.75 14.84
CA PHE A 168 7.99 -17.07 15.05
C PHE A 168 6.80 -17.99 14.71
N VAL A 169 6.95 -18.87 13.72
CA VAL A 169 5.94 -19.91 13.45
C VAL A 169 5.70 -20.81 14.67
N GLY A 170 6.73 -21.07 15.48
CA GLY A 170 6.61 -21.85 16.72
C GLY A 170 5.68 -21.23 17.76
N LEU A 171 5.59 -19.89 17.80
CA LEU A 171 4.72 -19.13 18.72
C LEU A 171 3.25 -19.10 18.26
N VAL A 172 2.99 -19.46 17.00
CA VAL A 172 1.65 -19.48 16.45
C VAL A 172 0.96 -20.80 16.84
N PRO A 173 -0.34 -20.78 17.24
CA PRO A 173 -1.07 -22.00 17.58
C PRO A 173 -0.99 -23.04 16.45
N GLU A 174 -0.93 -24.32 16.79
CA GLU A 174 -0.71 -25.40 15.80
C GLU A 174 -1.65 -25.36 14.61
N LYS A 175 -2.91 -24.98 14.85
CA LYS A 175 -3.94 -24.79 13.82
C LYS A 175 -3.52 -23.81 12.71
N TYR A 176 -2.64 -22.86 13.01
CA TYR A 176 -2.20 -21.83 12.07
C TYR A 176 -0.73 -21.96 11.62
N ARG A 177 0.05 -22.90 12.17
CA ARG A 177 1.47 -23.09 11.79
C ARG A 177 1.65 -23.40 10.32
N GLY A 178 0.75 -24.21 9.74
CA GLY A 178 0.75 -24.54 8.32
C GLY A 178 0.59 -23.34 7.38
N TYR A 179 0.10 -22.18 7.86
CA TYR A 179 0.00 -20.96 7.06
C TYR A 179 1.30 -20.16 6.97
N LEU A 180 2.21 -20.36 7.93
CA LEU A 180 3.46 -19.61 8.04
C LEU A 180 4.70 -20.46 7.78
N ALA A 181 4.61 -21.79 7.97
CA ALA A 181 5.65 -22.76 7.65
C ALA A 181 5.68 -23.10 6.15
N VAL A 182 5.85 -22.09 5.29
CA VAL A 182 5.94 -22.30 3.85
C VAL A 182 7.41 -22.33 3.44
N GLU A 183 7.83 -23.39 2.77
CA GLU A 183 9.17 -23.49 2.21
C GLU A 183 9.45 -22.29 1.30
N ARG A 184 10.55 -21.62 1.60
CA ARG A 184 11.06 -20.45 0.87
C ARG A 184 12.42 -20.78 0.30
N LYS A 185 12.76 -20.17 -0.84
CA LYS A 185 14.14 -20.20 -1.33
C LYS A 185 15.01 -19.30 -0.45
N SER A 186 15.49 -19.85 0.67
CA SER A 186 16.42 -19.19 1.58
C SER A 186 17.66 -18.71 0.81
N ASN A 187 18.09 -17.46 1.04
CA ASN A 187 19.22 -16.78 0.36
C ASN A 187 19.12 -16.59 -1.16
N SER A 188 17.91 -16.56 -1.73
CA SER A 188 17.78 -16.24 -3.16
C SER A 188 18.11 -14.78 -3.47
N PRO A 189 18.94 -14.46 -4.49
CA PRO A 189 19.14 -13.09 -4.98
C PRO A 189 17.83 -12.42 -5.41
N LEU A 190 16.79 -13.23 -5.64
CA LEU A 190 15.43 -12.78 -5.90
C LEU A 190 14.87 -11.90 -4.78
N PHE A 191 15.24 -12.12 -3.51
CA PHE A 191 14.79 -11.28 -2.41
C PHE A 191 15.29 -9.83 -2.57
N ILE A 192 16.54 -9.63 -3.00
CA ILE A 192 17.10 -8.31 -3.27
C ILE A 192 16.34 -7.64 -4.41
N ILE A 193 16.03 -8.39 -5.48
CA ILE A 193 15.22 -7.89 -6.59
C ILE A 193 13.83 -7.46 -6.11
N ILE A 194 13.17 -8.24 -5.26
CA ILE A 194 11.85 -7.90 -4.69
C ILE A 194 11.95 -6.63 -3.82
N ALA A 195 12.99 -6.51 -2.99
CA ALA A 195 13.20 -5.34 -2.13
C ALA A 195 13.43 -4.07 -2.98
N LEU A 196 14.33 -4.13 -3.96
CA LEU A 196 14.60 -3.02 -4.89
C LEU A 196 13.36 -2.65 -5.70
N ALA A 197 12.59 -3.64 -6.17
CA ALA A 197 11.33 -3.40 -6.85
C ALA A 197 10.32 -2.70 -5.95
N THR A 198 10.28 -3.04 -4.65
CA THR A 198 9.39 -2.38 -3.70
C THR A 198 9.75 -0.92 -3.49
N VAL A 199 11.04 -0.61 -3.28
CA VAL A 199 11.53 0.78 -3.21
C VAL A 199 11.19 1.54 -4.49
N SER A 200 11.42 0.91 -5.65
CA SER A 200 11.15 1.52 -6.95
C SER A 200 9.66 1.79 -7.19
N ILE A 201 8.76 0.88 -6.77
CA ILE A 201 7.31 1.07 -6.89
C ILE A 201 6.87 2.29 -6.10
N TRP A 202 7.28 2.40 -4.82
CA TRP A 202 6.89 3.53 -3.99
C TRP A 202 7.54 4.84 -4.42
N GLY A 203 8.79 4.79 -4.94
CA GLY A 203 9.43 5.94 -5.56
C GLY A 203 8.69 6.41 -6.82
N LEU A 204 8.26 5.50 -7.69
CA LEU A 204 7.45 5.82 -8.87
C LEU A 204 6.07 6.36 -8.48
N GLU A 205 5.43 5.81 -7.45
CA GLU A 205 4.18 6.36 -6.91
C GLU A 205 4.39 7.81 -6.46
N ALA A 206 5.48 8.08 -5.72
CA ALA A 206 5.79 9.44 -5.26
C ALA A 206 6.04 10.42 -6.42
N VAL A 207 6.77 9.97 -7.45
CA VAL A 207 6.98 10.75 -8.67
C VAL A 207 5.65 10.99 -9.40
N PHE A 208 4.78 9.98 -9.49
CA PHE A 208 3.45 10.13 -10.06
C PHE A 208 2.64 11.21 -9.35
N GLN A 209 2.52 11.15 -8.02
CA GLN A 209 1.79 12.16 -7.26
C GLN A 209 2.45 13.55 -7.33
N TRP A 210 3.77 13.62 -7.32
CA TRP A 210 4.50 14.87 -7.49
C TRP A 210 4.26 15.51 -8.86
N LEU A 211 4.21 14.72 -9.93
CA LEU A 211 3.87 15.21 -11.27
C LEU A 211 2.42 15.71 -11.34
N LEU A 212 1.49 15.04 -10.66
CA LEU A 212 0.11 15.53 -10.56
C LEU A 212 0.06 16.90 -9.88
N LEU A 213 0.77 17.09 -8.76
CA LEU A 213 0.83 18.40 -8.08
C LEU A 213 1.49 19.49 -8.95
N ARG A 214 2.54 19.13 -9.69
CA ARG A 214 3.20 20.04 -10.65
C ARG A 214 2.27 20.45 -11.80
N SER A 215 1.28 19.63 -12.13
CA SER A 215 0.28 20.00 -13.15
C SER A 215 -0.59 21.19 -12.73
N PHE A 216 -0.71 21.45 -11.42
CA PHE A 216 -1.46 22.56 -10.82
C PHE A 216 -0.55 23.66 -10.24
N ASP A 217 0.69 23.79 -10.73
CA ASP A 217 1.66 24.79 -10.27
C ASP A 217 2.00 24.76 -8.77
N THR A 218 1.73 23.63 -8.11
CA THR A 218 2.09 23.43 -6.70
C THR A 218 3.55 23.01 -6.59
N SER A 219 4.34 23.77 -5.84
CA SER A 219 5.78 23.54 -5.66
C SER A 219 6.10 22.84 -4.34
N LEU A 220 5.77 21.54 -4.25
CA LEU A 220 6.27 20.70 -3.15
C LEU A 220 7.54 19.95 -3.58
N SER A 221 8.43 19.72 -2.62
CA SER A 221 9.59 18.85 -2.83
C SER A 221 9.14 17.40 -2.96
N ILE A 222 9.85 16.60 -3.76
CA ILE A 222 9.53 15.17 -3.93
C ILE A 222 9.58 14.41 -2.60
N PHE A 223 10.47 14.80 -1.69
CA PHE A 223 10.59 14.21 -0.36
C PHE A 223 9.38 14.52 0.53
N ALA A 224 8.86 15.74 0.47
CA ALA A 224 7.64 16.10 1.18
C ALA A 224 6.45 15.28 0.64
N VAL A 225 6.32 15.16 -0.69
CA VAL A 225 5.26 14.33 -1.32
C VAL A 225 5.38 12.87 -0.90
N PHE A 226 6.57 12.28 -0.98
CA PHE A 226 6.78 10.89 -0.58
C PHE A 226 6.46 10.67 0.90
N GLY A 227 6.86 11.61 1.76
CA GLY A 227 6.60 11.55 3.19
C GLY A 227 5.12 11.66 3.55
N ILE A 228 4.41 12.65 2.99
CA ILE A 228 2.97 12.83 3.17
C ILE A 228 2.23 11.58 2.69
N MET A 229 2.49 11.14 1.45
CA MET A 229 1.92 9.90 0.89
C MET A 229 2.15 8.70 1.81
N SER A 230 3.34 8.57 2.39
CA SER A 230 3.67 7.44 3.23
C SER A 230 2.82 7.39 4.49
N ILE A 231 2.67 8.53 5.17
CA ILE A 231 1.81 8.65 6.35
C ILE A 231 0.35 8.39 5.95
N SER A 232 -0.14 9.03 4.90
CA SER A 232 -1.51 8.84 4.40
C SER A 232 -1.78 7.36 4.09
N THR A 233 -0.87 6.69 3.41
CA THR A 233 -1.03 5.29 3.01
C THR A 233 -1.04 4.35 4.21
N ILE A 234 -0.17 4.60 5.21
CA ILE A 234 -0.18 3.84 6.47
C ILE A 234 -1.50 4.06 7.21
N MET A 235 -1.98 5.30 7.30
CA MET A 235 -3.26 5.63 7.92
C MET A 235 -4.44 4.94 7.24
N VAL A 236 -4.42 4.83 5.91
CA VAL A 236 -5.46 4.12 5.14
C VAL A 236 -5.53 2.63 5.49
N PHE A 237 -4.40 1.98 5.81
CA PHE A 237 -4.43 0.58 6.27
C PHE A 237 -5.21 0.40 7.58
N PHE A 238 -5.23 1.41 8.45
CA PHE A 238 -6.00 1.41 9.68
C PHE A 238 -7.40 2.02 9.53
N SER A 239 -7.72 2.58 8.36
CA SER A 239 -8.99 3.24 8.11
C SER A 239 -10.12 2.25 7.88
N VAL A 240 -11.24 2.48 8.56
CA VAL A 240 -12.50 1.73 8.37
C VAL A 240 -13.28 2.25 7.15
N LEU A 241 -12.82 3.33 6.50
CA LEU A 241 -13.53 3.94 5.37
C LEU A 241 -13.13 3.27 4.03
N PRO A 242 -14.11 2.95 3.15
CA PRO A 242 -13.84 2.52 1.78
C PRO A 242 -12.92 3.51 1.06
N ALA A 243 -11.94 3.01 0.32
CA ALA A 243 -10.90 3.77 -0.38
C ALA A 243 -10.04 4.71 0.49
N GLY A 244 -10.21 4.70 1.82
CA GLY A 244 -9.53 5.64 2.71
C GLY A 244 -9.98 7.10 2.55
N ILE A 245 -11.13 7.33 1.91
CA ILE A 245 -11.71 8.67 1.70
C ILE A 245 -11.88 9.34 3.06
N GLY A 246 -11.43 10.59 3.19
CA GLY A 246 -11.41 11.32 4.46
C GLY A 246 -10.20 11.05 5.36
N THR A 247 -9.53 9.89 5.27
CA THR A 247 -8.24 9.67 5.95
C THR A 247 -7.04 10.13 5.13
N VAL A 248 -7.10 10.00 3.80
CA VAL A 248 -6.09 10.57 2.89
C VAL A 248 -6.23 12.09 2.80
N ASP A 249 -7.47 12.58 2.81
CA ASP A 249 -7.76 14.01 2.65
C ASP A 249 -7.48 14.82 3.94
N ALA A 250 -7.50 14.17 5.10
CA ALA A 250 -7.25 14.81 6.41
C ALA A 250 -5.80 14.73 6.88
N SER A 251 -4.96 13.91 6.23
CA SER A 251 -3.54 13.74 6.55
C SER A 251 -2.66 14.66 5.70
#